data_AF-A0A5E9FY51-F1
#
_entry.id   AF-A0A5E9FY51-F1
#
_cell.length_a   1.000
_cell.length_b   1.000
_cell.length_c   1.000
_cell.angle_alpha   90.00
_cell.angle_beta   90.00
_cell.angle_gamma   90.00
#
_symmetry.space_group_name_H-M   'P 1'
#
loop_
_entity.id
_entity.type
_entity.pdbx_description
1 polymer ?
#
loop_
_entity_poly.entity_id
_entity_poly.type
_entity_poly.pdbx_seq_one_letter_code
_entity_poly.pdbx_strand_id
1 'polypeptide(L)'
;MSPRTAVPTNALIVACSIPVVLCLIIYVGSDQVLTQFTSFAVIGIYVAFQSVVLAALRQRIKGWKPAGPFSLGRAGFVVNVLALAYGIFAMVLLAVPGASGEFFSDYIVLIGLFVVMGSGLIYLLVARPDRKSLAPEGDAIEVATLLRAHPDH
;
A
#
# COMPACT_ATOMS: atom_id res chain seq x y z
N MET A 1 -21.98 -10.38 3.34
CA MET A 1 -22.70 -9.15 3.73
C MET A 1 -23.74 -9.54 4.77
N SER A 2 -23.78 -8.89 5.93
CA SER A 2 -24.90 -9.07 6.89
C SER A 2 -26.17 -8.44 6.30
N PRO A 3 -27.30 -9.17 6.20
CA PRO A 3 -28.54 -8.64 5.62
C PRO A 3 -29.16 -7.47 6.38
N ARG A 4 -28.78 -7.26 7.64
CA ARG A 4 -29.40 -6.27 8.54
C ARG A 4 -28.66 -4.94 8.62
N THR A 5 -27.38 -4.90 8.26
CA THR A 5 -26.54 -3.71 8.47
C THR A 5 -25.72 -3.35 7.24
N ALA A 6 -25.76 -4.17 6.16
CA ALA A 6 -24.92 -4.03 4.98
C ALA A 6 -23.40 -4.00 5.26
N VAL A 7 -23.00 -4.44 6.46
CA VAL A 7 -21.59 -4.48 6.87
C VAL A 7 -21.00 -5.87 6.56
N PRO A 8 -19.75 -5.95 6.07
CA PRO A 8 -19.05 -7.22 5.89
C PRO A 8 -18.58 -7.77 7.25
N THR A 9 -19.49 -8.37 8.01
CA THR A 9 -19.24 -8.85 9.40
C THR A 9 -18.02 -9.76 9.51
N ASN A 10 -17.84 -10.72 8.61
CA ASN A 10 -16.67 -11.62 8.64
C ASN A 10 -15.36 -10.85 8.45
N ALA A 11 -15.34 -9.84 7.58
CA ALA A 11 -14.16 -9.01 7.37
C ALA A 11 -13.85 -8.16 8.62
N LEU A 12 -14.87 -7.61 9.28
CA LEU A 12 -14.68 -6.88 10.53
C LEU A 12 -14.15 -7.76 11.66
N ILE A 13 -14.71 -8.97 11.83
CA ILE A 13 -14.25 -9.90 12.87
C ILE A 13 -12.75 -10.19 12.67
N VAL A 14 -12.34 -10.49 11.43
CA VAL A 14 -10.93 -10.75 11.12
C VAL A 14 -10.07 -9.50 11.32
N ALA A 15 -10.52 -8.34 10.82
CA ALA A 15 -9.80 -7.07 10.92
C ALA A 15 -9.64 -6.57 12.36
N CYS A 16 -10.53 -6.94 13.29
CA CYS A 16 -10.44 -6.57 14.69
C CYS A 16 -9.73 -7.62 15.54
N SER A 17 -9.98 -8.91 15.30
CA SER A 17 -9.41 -10.00 16.12
C SER A 17 -7.89 -10.11 15.94
N ILE A 18 -7.37 -9.98 14.72
CA ILE A 18 -5.93 -10.08 14.46
C ILE A 18 -5.15 -8.99 15.22
N PRO A 19 -5.48 -7.69 15.13
CA PRO A 19 -4.81 -6.67 15.93
C PRO A 19 -4.90 -6.89 17.43
N VAL A 20 -6.06 -7.36 17.94
CA VAL A 20 -6.21 -7.63 19.39
C VAL A 20 -5.25 -8.72 19.84
N VAL A 21 -5.13 -9.81 19.08
CA VAL A 21 -4.16 -10.89 19.40
C VAL A 21 -2.72 -10.38 19.33
N LEU A 22 -2.38 -9.58 18.31
CA LEU A 22 -1.05 -8.97 18.22
C LEU A 22 -0.76 -8.04 19.40
N CYS A 23 -1.72 -7.22 19.82
CA CYS A 23 -1.57 -6.35 20.99
C CYS A 23 -1.30 -7.15 22.26
N LEU A 24 -1.98 -8.29 22.47
CA LEU A 24 -1.72 -9.17 23.61
C LEU A 24 -0.32 -9.79 23.56
N ILE A 25 0.13 -10.23 22.38
CA ILE A 25 1.49 -10.75 22.19
C ILE A 25 2.54 -9.68 22.52
N ILE A 26 2.34 -8.46 22.02
CA ILE A 26 3.23 -7.32 22.28
C ILE A 26 3.21 -6.97 23.77
N TYR A 27 2.04 -6.96 24.42
CA TYR A 27 1.90 -6.60 25.84
C TYR A 27 2.67 -7.53 26.78
N VAL A 28 2.73 -8.83 26.47
CA VAL A 28 3.47 -9.83 27.26
C VAL A 28 4.93 -9.97 26.79
N GLY A 29 5.25 -9.48 25.59
CA GLY A 29 6.58 -9.55 24.99
C GLY A 29 7.55 -8.47 25.49
N SER A 30 8.75 -8.47 24.91
CA SER A 30 9.77 -7.43 25.15
C SER A 30 9.58 -6.22 24.23
N ASP A 31 10.23 -5.09 24.55
CA ASP A 31 10.24 -3.89 23.70
C ASP A 31 10.77 -4.15 22.27
N GLN A 32 11.61 -5.17 22.12
CA GLN A 32 12.11 -5.62 20.82
C GLN A 32 10.97 -6.15 19.94
N VAL A 33 10.03 -6.92 20.52
CA VAL A 33 8.86 -7.46 19.82
C VAL A 33 7.99 -6.32 19.27
N LEU A 34 7.73 -5.29 20.08
CA LEU A 34 7.00 -4.09 19.64
C LEU A 34 7.68 -3.43 18.44
N THR A 35 9.00 -3.23 18.52
CA THR A 35 9.78 -2.57 17.46
C THR A 35 9.75 -3.36 16.16
N GLN A 36 9.87 -4.69 16.24
CA GLN A 36 9.84 -5.58 15.08
C GLN A 36 8.49 -5.56 14.36
N PHE A 37 7.38 -5.72 15.09
CA PHE A 37 6.04 -5.66 14.52
C PHE A 37 5.74 -4.29 13.91
N THR A 38 6.16 -3.22 14.59
CA THR A 38 5.96 -1.85 14.09
C THR A 38 6.73 -1.63 12.80
N SER A 39 8.02 -1.97 12.75
CA SER A 39 8.84 -1.83 11.54
C SER A 39 8.29 -2.63 10.36
N PHE A 40 7.82 -3.86 10.61
CA PHE A 40 7.16 -4.68 9.60
C PHE A 40 5.83 -4.06 9.10
N ALA A 41 5.00 -3.53 10.00
CA ALA A 41 3.77 -2.86 9.61
C ALA A 41 4.04 -1.58 8.78
N VAL A 42 5.02 -0.78 9.19
CA VAL A 42 5.37 0.47 8.51
C VAL A 42 5.93 0.21 7.12
N ILE A 43 6.82 -0.78 6.93
CA ILE A 43 7.33 -1.09 5.58
C ILE A 43 6.21 -1.56 4.65
N GLY A 44 5.24 -2.33 5.15
CA GLY A 44 4.08 -2.76 4.37
C GLY A 44 3.23 -1.58 3.90
N ILE A 45 2.96 -0.63 4.79
CA ILE A 45 2.24 0.60 4.45
C ILE A 45 3.03 1.44 3.44
N TYR A 46 4.35 1.55 3.59
CA TYR A 46 5.18 2.28 2.65
C TYR A 46 5.14 1.67 1.26
N VAL A 47 5.25 0.34 1.14
CA VAL A 47 5.11 -0.35 -0.16
C VAL A 47 3.73 -0.08 -0.78
N ALA A 48 2.66 -0.15 0.02
CA ALA A 48 1.30 0.13 -0.45
C ALA A 48 1.16 1.56 -0.99
N PHE A 49 1.61 2.57 -0.23
CA PHE A 49 1.57 3.96 -0.70
C PHE A 49 2.47 4.20 -1.90
N GLN A 50 3.63 3.55 -1.94
CA GLN A 50 4.56 3.70 -3.05
C GLN A 50 3.98 3.18 -4.36
N SER A 51 3.17 2.12 -4.33
CA SER A 51 2.47 1.62 -5.51
C SER A 51 1.54 2.68 -6.12
N VAL A 52 0.86 3.48 -5.28
CA VAL A 52 -0.03 4.58 -5.69
C VAL A 52 0.77 5.75 -6.25
N VAL A 53 1.84 6.16 -5.57
CA VAL A 53 2.71 7.25 -6.04
C VAL A 53 3.34 6.89 -7.39
N LEU A 54 3.81 5.65 -7.54
CA LEU A 54 4.37 5.15 -8.79
C LEU A 54 3.31 5.12 -9.90
N ALA A 55 2.10 4.64 -9.63
CA ALA A 55 1.00 4.62 -10.59
C ALA A 55 0.64 6.05 -11.04
N ALA A 56 0.55 7.00 -10.10
CA ALA A 56 0.27 8.41 -10.39
C ALA A 56 1.40 9.05 -11.22
N LEU A 57 2.66 8.78 -10.91
CA LEU A 57 3.81 9.25 -11.68
C LEU A 57 3.80 8.66 -13.09
N ARG A 58 3.56 7.36 -13.23
CA ARG A 58 3.44 6.68 -14.54
C ARG A 58 2.35 7.30 -15.40
N GLN A 59 1.18 7.63 -14.83
CA GLN A 59 0.11 8.28 -15.57
C GLN A 59 0.46 9.70 -15.98
N ARG A 60 1.11 10.49 -15.11
CA ARG A 60 1.59 11.84 -15.44
C ARG A 60 2.61 11.83 -16.58
N ILE A 61 3.51 10.85 -16.61
CA ILE A 61 4.48 10.68 -17.71
C ILE A 61 3.75 10.39 -19.04
N LYS A 62 2.64 9.66 -19.00
CA LYS A 62 1.77 9.42 -20.16
C LYS A 62 0.93 10.64 -20.58
N GLY A 63 1.14 11.81 -19.97
CA GLY A 63 0.44 13.06 -20.31
C GLY A 63 -0.86 13.29 -19.52
N TRP A 64 -1.16 12.45 -18.52
CA TRP A 64 -2.32 12.66 -17.67
C TRP A 64 -2.22 13.97 -16.89
N LYS A 65 -3.22 14.84 -17.08
CA LYS A 65 -3.43 16.04 -16.27
C LYS A 65 -4.60 15.78 -15.30
N PRO A 66 -4.48 16.08 -14.00
CA PRO A 66 -5.60 15.97 -13.07
C PRO A 66 -6.79 16.82 -13.54
N ALA A 67 -8.01 16.28 -13.46
CA ALA A 67 -9.25 16.97 -13.83
C ALA A 67 -10.07 17.44 -12.62
N GLY A 68 -9.60 17.18 -11.40
CA GLY A 68 -10.28 17.63 -10.18
C GLY A 68 -10.18 19.14 -9.95
N PRO A 69 -11.01 19.69 -9.05
CA PRO A 69 -11.08 21.13 -8.75
C PRO A 69 -9.77 21.71 -8.22
N PHE A 70 -8.87 20.86 -7.73
CA PHE A 70 -7.54 21.25 -7.25
C PHE A 70 -6.44 20.56 -8.06
N SER A 71 -5.46 21.33 -8.54
CA SER A 71 -4.30 20.82 -9.26
C SER A 71 -3.06 21.67 -8.96
N LEU A 72 -1.97 21.02 -8.55
CA LEU A 72 -0.65 21.66 -8.40
C LEU A 72 0.04 21.93 -9.75
N GLY A 73 -0.60 21.65 -10.88
CA GLY A 73 -0.03 21.85 -12.22
C GLY A 73 1.32 21.14 -12.38
N ARG A 74 2.36 21.90 -12.77
CA ARG A 74 3.73 21.40 -12.96
C ARG A 74 4.43 21.01 -11.65
N ALA A 75 4.11 21.67 -10.53
CA ALA A 75 4.71 21.35 -9.23
C ALA A 75 4.30 19.96 -8.74
N GLY A 76 3.12 19.47 -9.14
CA GLY A 76 2.65 18.14 -8.77
C GLY A 76 3.54 17.00 -9.30
N PHE A 77 4.26 17.21 -10.41
CA PHE A 77 5.24 16.22 -10.90
C PHE A 77 6.47 16.17 -9.99
N VAL A 78 7.04 17.33 -9.64
CA VAL A 78 8.20 17.43 -8.75
C VAL A 78 7.89 16.82 -7.38
N VAL A 79 6.72 17.15 -6.81
CA VAL A 79 6.27 16.58 -5.53
C VAL A 79 6.14 15.07 -5.61
N ASN A 80 5.58 14.51 -6.69
CA ASN A 80 5.50 13.05 -6.85
C ASN A 80 6.89 12.40 -6.90
N VAL A 81 7.86 12.99 -7.60
CA VAL A 81 9.22 12.46 -7.68
C VAL A 81 9.90 12.50 -6.31
N LEU A 82 9.78 13.62 -5.59
CA LEU A 82 10.34 13.74 -4.25
C LEU A 82 9.68 12.79 -3.25
N ALA A 83 8.36 12.62 -3.31
CA ALA A 83 7.63 11.65 -2.51
C ALA A 83 8.10 10.23 -2.80
N LEU A 84 8.30 9.88 -4.08
CA LEU A 84 8.81 8.58 -4.47
C LEU A 84 10.24 8.36 -3.93
N ALA A 85 11.13 9.34 -4.10
CA ALA A 85 12.52 9.25 -3.63
C ALA A 85 12.59 9.10 -2.11
N TYR A 86 11.83 9.92 -1.37
CA TYR A 86 11.76 9.85 0.08
C TYR A 86 11.18 8.52 0.57
N GLY A 87 10.10 8.04 -0.05
CA GLY A 87 9.50 6.75 0.30
C GLY A 87 10.48 5.58 0.11
N ILE A 88 11.24 5.57 -1.00
CA ILE A 88 12.28 4.56 -1.23
C ILE A 88 13.38 4.67 -0.18
N PHE A 89 13.86 5.88 0.10
CA PHE A 89 14.88 6.10 1.12
C PHE A 89 14.44 5.59 2.50
N ALA A 90 13.21 5.90 2.91
CA ALA A 90 12.67 5.48 4.19
C ALA A 90 12.46 3.95 4.26
N MET A 91 12.03 3.32 3.17
CA MET A 91 11.97 1.85 3.08
C MET A 91 13.34 1.20 3.23
N VAL A 92 14.38 1.75 2.58
CA VAL A 92 15.75 1.24 2.71
C VAL A 92 16.24 1.34 4.15
N LEU A 93 16.00 2.47 4.82
CA LEU A 93 16.41 2.67 6.21
C LEU A 93 15.73 1.66 7.15
N LEU A 94 14.44 1.39 6.94
CA LEU A 94 13.69 0.39 7.73
C LEU A 94 14.06 -1.06 7.40
N ALA A 95 14.58 -1.30 6.20
CA ALA A 95 15.01 -2.62 5.75
C ALA A 95 16.43 -2.97 6.21
N VAL A 96 17.18 -2.03 6.79
CA VAL A 96 18.49 -2.31 7.38
C VAL A 96 18.29 -3.30 8.53
N PRO A 97 18.98 -4.46 8.49
CA PRO A 97 18.82 -5.46 9.53
C PRO A 97 19.39 -4.97 10.87
N GLY A 98 18.83 -5.51 11.96
CA GLY A 98 19.37 -5.30 13.30
C GLY A 98 20.79 -5.87 13.45
N ALA A 99 21.43 -5.53 14.57
CA ALA A 99 22.76 -6.02 14.93
C ALA A 99 22.75 -6.94 16.16
N SER A 100 21.60 -7.57 16.44
CA SER A 100 21.45 -8.43 17.63
C SER A 100 22.20 -9.76 17.50
N GLY A 101 22.54 -10.18 16.27
CA GLY A 101 23.23 -11.43 15.97
C GLY A 101 22.28 -12.60 15.75
N GLU A 102 20.98 -12.41 16.01
CA GLU A 102 19.94 -13.38 15.72
C GLU A 102 19.34 -13.13 14.32
N PHE A 103 19.63 -14.03 13.38
CA PHE A 103 19.21 -13.89 11.97
C PHE A 103 17.71 -13.61 11.80
N PHE A 104 16.83 -14.37 12.46
CA PHE A 104 15.38 -14.17 12.31
C PHE A 104 14.93 -12.81 12.86
N SER A 105 15.51 -12.40 13.97
CA SER A 105 15.18 -11.17 14.69
C SER A 105 15.64 -9.94 13.88
N ASP A 106 16.85 -10.01 13.32
CA ASP A 106 17.48 -8.93 12.57
C ASP A 106 16.86 -8.75 11.17
N TYR A 107 16.46 -9.85 10.52
CA TYR A 107 15.91 -9.84 9.16
C TYR A 107 14.38 -9.92 9.11
N ILE A 108 13.68 -9.83 10.25
CA ILE A 108 12.23 -10.04 10.34
C ILE A 108 11.43 -9.15 9.37
N VAL A 109 11.87 -7.91 9.17
CA VAL A 109 11.23 -6.94 8.27
C VAL A 109 11.34 -7.40 6.81
N LEU A 110 12.54 -7.82 6.39
CA LEU A 110 12.80 -8.31 5.04
C LEU A 110 12.11 -9.64 4.77
N ILE A 111 12.15 -10.56 5.73
CA ILE A 111 11.47 -11.86 5.65
C ILE A 111 9.96 -11.64 5.54
N GLY A 112 9.38 -10.82 6.43
CA GLY A 112 7.97 -10.49 6.40
C GLY A 112 7.56 -9.86 5.07
N LEU A 113 8.33 -8.89 4.59
CA LEU A 113 8.09 -8.26 3.28
C LEU A 113 8.11 -9.30 2.15
N PHE A 114 9.10 -10.18 2.13
CA PHE A 114 9.21 -11.24 1.12
C PHE A 114 8.02 -12.21 1.15
N VAL A 115 7.58 -12.62 2.34
CA VAL A 115 6.42 -13.50 2.51
C VAL A 115 5.14 -12.83 2.01
N VAL A 116 4.90 -11.56 2.37
CA VAL A 116 3.71 -10.80 1.94
C VAL A 116 3.73 -10.58 0.43
N MET A 117 4.84 -10.10 -0.12
CA MET A 117 4.98 -9.87 -1.55
C MET A 117 4.90 -11.17 -2.36
N GLY A 118 5.54 -12.23 -1.87
CA GLY A 118 5.53 -13.56 -2.50
C GLY A 118 4.14 -14.17 -2.50
N SER A 119 3.44 -14.17 -1.36
CA SER A 119 2.07 -14.67 -1.28
C SER A 119 1.09 -13.86 -2.14
N GLY A 120 1.21 -12.54 -2.14
CA GLY A 120 0.43 -11.66 -3.01
C GLY A 120 0.69 -11.94 -4.50
N LEU A 121 1.95 -12.11 -4.89
CA LEU A 121 2.32 -12.44 -6.27
C LEU A 121 1.80 -13.83 -6.67
N ILE A 122 1.97 -14.84 -5.82
CA ILE A 122 1.42 -16.19 -6.04
C ILE A 122 -0.08 -16.12 -6.21
N TYR A 123 -0.79 -15.39 -5.35
CA TYR A 123 -2.23 -15.19 -5.47
C TYR A 123 -2.60 -14.56 -6.82
N LEU A 124 -1.93 -13.49 -7.23
CA LEU A 124 -2.17 -12.84 -8.52
C LEU A 124 -1.91 -13.79 -9.70
N LEU A 125 -0.84 -14.59 -9.66
CA LEU A 125 -0.48 -15.52 -10.75
C LEU A 125 -1.43 -16.72 -10.85
N VAL A 126 -1.90 -17.25 -9.71
CA VAL A 126 -2.78 -18.42 -9.64
C VAL A 126 -4.24 -18.03 -9.87
N ALA A 127 -4.74 -17.02 -9.16
CA ALA A 127 -6.14 -16.61 -9.27
C ALA A 127 -6.43 -15.83 -10.56
N ARG A 128 -5.40 -15.19 -11.15
CA ARG A 128 -5.45 -14.24 -12.27
C ARG A 128 -6.65 -13.32 -12.22
N PRO A 129 -6.79 -12.50 -11.16
CA PRO A 129 -7.94 -11.61 -11.00
C PRO A 129 -8.03 -10.59 -12.14
N ASP A 130 -6.89 -10.19 -12.71
CA ASP A 130 -6.76 -9.30 -13.87
C ASP A 130 -7.58 -9.78 -15.07
N ARG A 131 -7.63 -11.09 -15.33
CA ARG A 131 -8.38 -11.65 -16.47
C ARG A 131 -9.87 -11.83 -16.18
N LYS A 132 -10.27 -11.75 -14.91
CA LYS A 132 -11.64 -11.89 -14.44
C LYS A 132 -12.28 -10.54 -14.10
N SER A 133 -11.48 -9.48 -14.08
CA SER A 133 -11.93 -8.12 -13.82
C SER A 133 -12.42 -7.48 -15.12
N LEU A 134 -13.69 -7.08 -15.15
CA LEU A 134 -14.27 -6.19 -16.17
C LEU A 134 -14.15 -4.71 -15.75
N ALA A 135 -13.39 -4.42 -14.68
CA ALA A 135 -13.21 -3.05 -14.22
C ALA A 135 -12.40 -2.27 -15.27
N PRO A 136 -12.80 -1.02 -15.61
CA PRO A 136 -12.01 -0.17 -16.48
C PRO A 136 -10.59 0.02 -15.91
N GLU A 137 -9.56 -0.30 -16.69
CA GLU A 137 -8.16 -0.12 -16.32
C GLU A 137 -7.47 0.83 -17.29
N GLY A 138 -6.77 1.84 -16.78
CA GLY A 138 -6.01 2.78 -17.61
C GLY A 138 -6.84 3.89 -18.28
N ASP A 139 -8.12 3.98 -17.94
CA ASP A 139 -9.09 5.00 -18.39
C ASP A 139 -8.90 6.37 -17.73
N ALA A 140 -7.93 6.53 -16.83
CA ALA A 140 -7.70 7.78 -16.11
C ALA A 140 -7.57 9.03 -17.01
N ILE A 141 -7.03 8.87 -18.23
CA ILE A 141 -6.94 9.94 -19.23
C ILE A 141 -8.31 10.22 -19.88
N GLU A 142 -9.07 9.18 -20.20
CA GLU A 142 -10.40 9.26 -20.78
C GLU A 142 -11.40 9.88 -19.79
N VAL A 143 -11.45 9.39 -18.55
CA VAL A 143 -12.28 9.94 -17.47
C VAL A 143 -11.92 11.40 -17.20
N ALA A 144 -10.63 11.74 -17.15
CA ALA A 144 -10.19 13.13 -16.99
C ALA A 144 -10.57 14.03 -18.19
N THR A 145 -10.75 13.47 -19.37
CA THR A 145 -11.21 14.21 -20.56
C THR A 145 -12.73 14.41 -20.51
N LEU A 146 -13.49 13.38 -20.13
CA LEU A 146 -14.94 13.44 -19.95
C LEU A 146 -15.36 14.46 -18.89
N LEU A 147 -14.67 14.47 -17.73
CA LEU A 147 -14.92 15.45 -16.66
C LEU A 147 -14.66 16.90 -17.09
N ARG A 148 -13.74 17.14 -18.02
CA ARG A 148 -13.51 18.48 -18.58
C ARG A 148 -14.57 18.86 -19.61
N ALA A 149 -15.13 17.89 -20.32
CA ALA A 149 -16.17 18.13 -21.32
C ALA A 149 -17.54 18.44 -20.67
N HIS A 150 -17.78 18.00 -19.43
CA HIS A 150 -19.02 18.25 -18.68
C HIS A 150 -18.75 18.82 -17.27
N PRO A 151 -18.44 20.12 -17.15
CA PRO A 151 -18.08 20.75 -15.87
C PRO A 151 -19.24 20.95 -14.87
N ASP A 152 -20.50 20.65 -15.25
CA ASP A 152 -21.71 21.08 -14.52
C ASP A 152 -22.40 19.99 -13.67
N HIS A 153 -21.65 19.05 -13.09
CA HIS A 153 -22.16 18.08 -12.09
C HIS A 153 -21.39 18.13 -10.77
#